data_AF-A0A7V9UDL6-F1
#
_entry.id   AF-A0A7V9UDL6-F1
#
_cell.length_a   1.000
_cell.length_b   1.000
_cell.length_c   1.000
_cell.angle_alpha   90.00
_cell.angle_beta   90.00
_cell.angle_gamma   90.00
#
_symmetry.space_group_name_H-M   'P 1'
#
loop_
_entity.id
_entity.type
_entity.pdbx_description
1 polymer ?
#
loop_
_entity_poly.entity_id
_entity_poly.type
_entity_poly.pdbx_seq_one_letter_code
_entity_poly.pdbx_strand_id
1 'polypeptide(L)'
;MGDIVEGFLTRLEEVVEKCTEAIWEAVPSYGRAGEPLREEVGDAVRGNVESLSGVISRGRDVNRDELERIERVGARRAEAGIPLDDVLHAYRTVSRVCWDVLAEECRAYGPNALEATISLAEAILRYTDQISTAVADAYSQAQRAIVREQEGARREFLSDLLYGSEASPEDVLARAHSFGYDLSLSYIALVGLGPGKDARK
;
A
#
# COMPACT_ATOMS: atom_id res chain seq x y z
N MET A 1 -21.91 -18.76 14.12
CA MET A 1 -20.81 -17.93 13.57
C MET A 1 -19.48 -18.25 14.23
N GLY A 2 -19.41 -18.37 15.57
CA GLY A 2 -18.18 -18.76 16.30
C GLY A 2 -17.47 -19.98 15.72
N ASP A 3 -18.18 -21.10 15.56
CA ASP A 3 -17.61 -22.36 15.03
C ASP A 3 -17.05 -22.24 13.59
N ILE A 4 -17.68 -21.41 12.75
CA ILE A 4 -17.23 -21.16 11.37
C ILE A 4 -15.92 -20.36 11.38
N VAL A 5 -15.83 -19.34 12.25
CA VAL A 5 -14.60 -18.53 12.36
C VAL A 5 -13.48 -19.31 13.06
N GLU A 6 -13.82 -20.17 14.02
CA GLU A 6 -12.86 -21.07 14.65
C GLU A 6 -12.30 -22.06 13.62
N GLY A 7 -13.15 -22.70 12.82
CA GLY A 7 -12.72 -23.54 11.70
C GLY A 7 -11.79 -22.80 10.74
N PHE A 8 -12.16 -21.58 10.34
CA PHE A 8 -11.31 -20.73 9.51
C PHE A 8 -9.94 -20.41 10.14
N LEU A 9 -9.90 -20.10 11.44
CA LEU A 9 -8.68 -19.79 12.17
C LEU A 9 -7.77 -21.02 12.34
N THR A 10 -8.33 -22.22 12.46
CA THR A 10 -7.51 -23.45 12.49
C THR A 10 -6.76 -23.68 11.16
N ARG A 11 -7.24 -23.06 10.07
CA ARG A 11 -6.65 -23.12 8.73
C ARG A 11 -5.84 -21.85 8.39
N LEU A 12 -5.50 -21.01 9.38
CA LEU A 12 -4.84 -19.72 9.15
C LEU A 12 -3.57 -19.86 8.27
N GLU A 13 -2.67 -20.78 8.60
CA GLU A 13 -1.44 -20.98 7.83
C GLU A 13 -1.71 -21.37 6.37
N GLU A 14 -2.65 -22.29 6.15
CA GLU A 14 -3.10 -22.72 4.83
C GLU A 14 -3.68 -21.53 4.03
N VAL A 15 -4.50 -20.70 4.69
CA VAL A 15 -5.10 -19.51 4.08
C VAL A 15 -4.03 -18.49 3.71
N VAL A 16 -3.04 -18.26 4.59
CA VAL A 16 -1.93 -17.32 4.34
C VAL A 16 -1.08 -17.77 3.16
N GLU A 17 -0.74 -19.07 3.10
CA GLU A 17 0.01 -19.66 2.00
C GLU A 17 -0.75 -19.51 0.68
N LYS A 18 -2.03 -19.96 0.64
CA LYS A 18 -2.90 -19.83 -0.55
C LYS A 18 -3.05 -18.39 -1.01
N CYS A 19 -3.24 -17.44 -0.09
CA CYS A 19 -3.32 -16.03 -0.40
C CYS A 19 -2.03 -15.50 -1.02
N THR A 20 -0.88 -15.86 -0.43
CA THR A 20 0.43 -15.43 -0.91
C THR A 20 0.72 -16.00 -2.30
N GLU A 21 0.47 -17.29 -2.51
CA GLU A 21 0.61 -17.90 -3.84
C GLU A 21 -0.28 -17.22 -4.87
N ALA A 22 -1.56 -17.02 -4.54
CA ALA A 22 -2.51 -16.37 -5.45
C ALA A 22 -2.10 -14.93 -5.79
N ILE A 23 -1.52 -14.17 -4.85
CA ILE A 23 -0.95 -12.84 -5.15
C ILE A 23 0.19 -12.94 -6.15
N TRP A 24 1.11 -13.89 -5.97
CA TRP A 24 2.28 -14.04 -6.86
C TRP A 24 1.89 -14.46 -8.27
N GLU A 25 0.83 -15.25 -8.42
CA GLU A 25 0.28 -15.61 -9.72
C GLU A 25 -0.46 -14.44 -10.39
N ALA A 26 -1.21 -13.67 -9.59
CA ALA A 26 -2.10 -12.63 -10.11
C ALA A 26 -1.41 -11.27 -10.34
N VAL A 27 -0.29 -10.99 -9.66
CA VAL A 27 0.35 -9.66 -9.63
C VAL A 27 1.81 -9.72 -10.09
N PRO A 28 2.09 -9.55 -11.40
CA PRO A 28 3.45 -9.70 -11.94
C PRO A 28 4.51 -8.75 -11.37
N SER A 29 4.13 -7.59 -10.84
CA SER A 29 5.07 -6.64 -10.21
C SER A 29 5.66 -7.19 -8.92
N TYR A 30 4.93 -8.03 -8.19
CA TYR A 30 5.40 -8.66 -6.95
C TYR A 30 6.43 -9.75 -7.27
N GLY A 31 6.23 -10.49 -8.36
CA GLY A 31 7.18 -11.51 -8.83
C GLY A 31 8.57 -10.96 -9.15
N ARG A 32 8.69 -9.68 -9.53
CA ARG A 32 9.98 -9.05 -9.86
C ARG A 32 10.76 -8.57 -8.63
N ALA A 33 10.10 -8.43 -7.48
CA ALA A 33 10.69 -7.84 -6.27
C ALA A 33 11.42 -8.85 -5.37
N GLY A 34 11.28 -10.15 -5.62
CA GLY A 34 12.04 -11.21 -4.95
C GLY A 34 11.53 -11.61 -3.56
N GLU A 35 12.31 -12.45 -2.87
CA GLU A 35 11.94 -13.12 -1.61
C GLU A 35 11.64 -12.18 -0.43
N PRO A 36 12.38 -11.06 -0.21
CA PRO A 36 12.08 -10.16 0.91
C PRO A 36 10.67 -9.56 0.85
N LEU A 37 10.17 -9.25 -0.35
CA LEU A 37 8.79 -8.79 -0.51
C LEU A 37 7.80 -9.92 -0.22
N ARG A 38 8.16 -11.16 -0.52
CA ARG A 38 7.31 -12.34 -0.28
C ARG A 38 7.06 -12.58 1.20
N GLU A 39 8.12 -12.55 2.00
CA GLU A 39 7.99 -12.63 3.45
C GLU A 39 7.12 -11.49 4.00
N GLU A 40 7.39 -10.25 3.57
CA GLU A 40 6.63 -9.08 4.04
C GLU A 40 5.14 -9.14 3.64
N VAL A 41 4.83 -9.67 2.46
CA VAL A 41 3.44 -9.87 2.03
C VAL A 41 2.79 -10.99 2.82
N GLY A 42 3.50 -12.09 3.10
CA GLY A 42 2.99 -13.16 3.97
C GLY A 42 2.59 -12.65 5.35
N ASP A 43 3.44 -11.81 5.96
CA ASP A 43 3.15 -11.18 7.25
C ASP A 43 1.93 -10.23 7.18
N ALA A 44 1.83 -9.44 6.11
CA ALA A 44 0.69 -8.55 5.90
C ALA A 44 -0.61 -9.33 5.68
N VAL A 45 -0.57 -10.41 4.90
CA VAL A 45 -1.70 -11.32 4.67
C VAL A 45 -2.15 -11.94 5.98
N ARG A 46 -1.22 -12.49 6.78
CA ARG A 46 -1.51 -13.04 8.11
C ARG A 46 -2.22 -12.03 8.99
N GLY A 47 -1.67 -10.82 9.12
CA GLY A 47 -2.28 -9.76 9.91
C GLY A 47 -3.69 -9.39 9.42
N ASN A 48 -3.91 -9.37 8.10
CA ASN A 48 -5.22 -9.10 7.51
C ASN A 48 -6.24 -10.22 7.79
N VAL A 49 -5.83 -11.49 7.74
CA VAL A 49 -6.70 -12.64 8.02
C VAL A 49 -7.08 -12.71 9.51
N GLU A 50 -6.13 -12.43 10.40
CA GLU A 50 -6.37 -12.32 11.84
C GLU A 50 -7.35 -11.18 12.15
N SER A 51 -7.15 -10.01 11.54
CA SER A 51 -8.04 -8.86 11.71
C SER A 51 -9.45 -9.12 11.17
N LEU A 52 -9.57 -9.75 9.99
CA LEU A 52 -10.87 -10.18 9.46
C LEU A 52 -11.59 -11.11 10.44
N SER A 53 -10.88 -12.11 10.97
CA SER A 53 -11.44 -13.06 11.94
C SER A 53 -11.91 -12.36 13.23
N GLY A 54 -11.15 -11.37 13.70
CA GLY A 54 -11.51 -10.54 14.86
C GLY A 54 -12.72 -9.64 14.62
N VAL A 55 -12.85 -9.09 13.41
CA VAL A 55 -14.01 -8.29 12.95
C VAL A 55 -15.27 -9.15 12.91
N ILE A 56 -15.20 -10.33 12.29
CA ILE A 56 -16.34 -11.25 12.18
C ILE A 56 -16.75 -11.79 13.57
N SER A 57 -15.80 -12.29 14.36
CA SER A 57 -16.11 -12.93 15.66
C SER A 57 -16.75 -11.97 16.66
N ARG A 58 -16.34 -10.69 16.62
CA ARG A 58 -16.78 -9.68 17.59
C ARG A 58 -17.88 -8.76 17.04
N GLY A 59 -18.25 -8.90 15.77
CA GLY A 59 -19.25 -8.05 15.11
C GLY A 59 -18.89 -6.56 15.17
N ARG A 60 -17.61 -6.23 14.97
CA ARG A 60 -17.09 -4.86 15.07
C ARG A 60 -16.46 -4.40 13.76
N ASP A 61 -16.29 -3.10 13.59
CA ASP A 61 -15.45 -2.55 12.53
C ASP A 61 -13.94 -2.73 12.81
N VAL A 62 -13.14 -2.51 11.76
CA VAL A 62 -11.67 -2.47 11.87
C VAL A 62 -11.26 -1.37 12.84
N ASN A 63 -10.39 -1.71 13.80
CA ASN A 63 -9.93 -0.76 14.80
C ASN A 63 -8.75 0.09 14.28
N ARG A 64 -8.35 1.09 15.05
CA ARG A 64 -7.29 2.02 14.62
C ARG A 64 -5.94 1.34 14.42
N ASP A 65 -5.53 0.46 15.32
CA ASP A 65 -4.24 -0.24 15.22
C ASP A 65 -4.18 -1.16 13.98
N GLU A 66 -5.31 -1.78 13.64
CA GLU A 66 -5.46 -2.59 12.43
C GLU A 66 -5.37 -1.73 11.16
N LEU A 67 -6.08 -0.59 11.14
CA LEU A 67 -5.97 0.39 10.05
C LEU A 67 -4.54 0.90 9.90
N GLU A 68 -3.85 1.21 10.98
CA GLU A 68 -2.46 1.69 10.95
C GLU A 68 -1.48 0.64 10.40
N ARG A 69 -1.73 -0.65 10.61
CA ARG A 69 -0.96 -1.73 9.95
C ARG A 69 -1.18 -1.72 8.45
N ILE A 70 -2.42 -1.55 8.01
CA ILE A 70 -2.80 -1.49 6.59
C ILE A 70 -2.23 -0.23 5.92
N GLU A 71 -2.33 0.92 6.57
CA GLU A 71 -1.78 2.20 6.11
C GLU A 71 -0.25 2.08 5.90
N ARG A 72 0.47 1.43 6.83
CA ARG A 72 1.91 1.15 6.69
C ARG A 72 2.25 0.25 5.50
N VAL A 73 1.41 -0.73 5.18
CA VAL A 73 1.59 -1.53 3.96
C VAL A 73 1.45 -0.66 2.72
N GLY A 74 0.42 0.20 2.66
CA GLY A 74 0.20 1.12 1.54
C GLY A 74 1.38 2.07 1.31
N ALA A 75 1.90 2.67 2.39
CA ALA A 75 3.07 3.54 2.31
C ALA A 75 4.31 2.80 1.79
N ARG A 76 4.62 1.62 2.34
CA ARG A 76 5.78 0.82 1.89
C ARG A 76 5.67 0.38 0.43
N ARG A 77 4.47 0.10 -0.08
CA ARG A 77 4.28 -0.25 -1.50
C ARG A 77 4.49 0.96 -2.41
N ALA A 78 4.11 2.16 -1.97
CA ALA A 78 4.43 3.40 -2.69
C ALA A 78 5.94 3.65 -2.74
N GLU A 79 6.64 3.49 -1.61
CA GLU A 79 8.10 3.61 -1.50
C GLU A 79 8.82 2.58 -2.39
N ALA A 80 8.30 1.35 -2.47
CA ALA A 80 8.81 0.30 -3.35
C ALA A 80 8.45 0.48 -4.84
N GLY A 81 7.71 1.55 -5.20
CA GLY A 81 7.33 1.82 -6.59
C GLY A 81 6.33 0.83 -7.19
N ILE A 82 5.64 0.05 -6.35
CA ILE A 82 4.60 -0.88 -6.80
C ILE A 82 3.37 -0.08 -7.22
N PRO A 83 2.76 -0.33 -8.40
CA PRO A 83 1.56 0.38 -8.83
C PRO A 83 0.38 0.21 -7.87
N LEU A 84 -0.39 1.27 -7.60
CA LEU A 84 -1.57 1.19 -6.73
C LEU A 84 -2.59 0.14 -7.21
N ASP A 85 -2.78 0.00 -8.54
CA ASP A 85 -3.69 -1.00 -9.09
C ASP A 85 -3.28 -2.43 -8.71
N ASP A 86 -1.97 -2.72 -8.75
CA ASP A 86 -1.41 -4.01 -8.33
C ASP A 86 -1.59 -4.25 -6.83
N VAL A 87 -1.41 -3.23 -6.00
CA VAL A 87 -1.69 -3.31 -4.56
C VAL A 87 -3.16 -3.66 -4.32
N LEU A 88 -4.09 -2.94 -4.97
CA LEU A 88 -5.52 -3.21 -4.83
C LEU A 88 -5.92 -4.57 -5.43
N HIS A 89 -5.23 -5.04 -6.47
CA HIS A 89 -5.41 -6.38 -7.02
C HIS A 89 -5.04 -7.46 -6.00
N ALA A 90 -3.94 -7.28 -5.26
CA ALA A 90 -3.54 -8.19 -4.19
C ALA A 90 -4.61 -8.27 -3.09
N TYR A 91 -5.16 -7.12 -2.64
CA TYR A 91 -6.23 -7.10 -1.63
C TYR A 91 -7.50 -7.84 -2.10
N ARG A 92 -7.95 -7.60 -3.34
CA ARG A 92 -9.10 -8.32 -3.92
C ARG A 92 -8.85 -9.83 -4.02
N THR A 93 -7.62 -10.21 -4.35
CA THR A 93 -7.20 -11.61 -4.44
C THR A 93 -7.28 -12.29 -3.07
N VAL A 94 -6.74 -11.67 -2.02
CA VAL A 94 -6.84 -12.16 -0.63
C VAL A 94 -8.29 -12.29 -0.21
N SER A 95 -9.13 -11.27 -0.41
CA SER A 95 -10.54 -11.31 -0.04
C SER A 95 -11.29 -12.46 -0.71
N ARG A 96 -11.00 -12.75 -1.99
CA ARG A 96 -11.57 -13.90 -2.71
C ARG A 96 -11.14 -15.23 -2.08
N VAL A 97 -9.85 -15.41 -1.82
CA VAL A 97 -9.34 -16.65 -1.19
C VAL A 97 -9.94 -16.85 0.20
N CYS A 98 -10.02 -15.80 1.02
CA CYS A 98 -10.67 -15.88 2.33
C CYS A 98 -12.15 -16.24 2.21
N TRP A 99 -12.88 -15.66 1.25
CA TRP A 99 -14.27 -16.01 0.99
C TRP A 99 -14.45 -17.47 0.60
N ASP A 100 -13.60 -17.99 -0.30
CA ASP A 100 -13.71 -19.37 -0.77
C ASP A 100 -13.57 -20.36 0.39
N VAL A 101 -12.60 -20.14 1.29
CA VAL A 101 -12.39 -20.97 2.48
C VAL A 101 -13.55 -20.81 3.47
N LEU A 102 -14.01 -19.57 3.74
CA LEU A 102 -15.15 -19.34 4.62
C LEU A 102 -16.45 -19.96 4.09
N ALA A 103 -16.63 -20.00 2.77
CA ALA A 103 -17.75 -20.66 2.12
C ALA A 103 -17.67 -22.19 2.21
N GLU A 104 -16.48 -22.79 2.32
CA GLU A 104 -16.32 -24.21 2.66
C GLU A 104 -16.80 -24.50 4.09
N GLU A 105 -16.38 -23.68 5.05
CA GLU A 105 -16.79 -23.81 6.46
C GLU A 105 -18.31 -23.63 6.62
N CYS A 106 -18.91 -22.66 5.92
CA CYS A 106 -20.37 -22.48 5.89
C CYS A 106 -21.09 -23.71 5.34
N ARG A 107 -20.56 -24.34 4.29
CA ARG A 107 -21.14 -25.56 3.71
C ARG A 107 -21.06 -26.74 4.68
N ALA A 108 -19.97 -26.86 5.43
CA ALA A 108 -19.79 -27.89 6.46
C ALA A 108 -20.73 -27.71 7.65
N TYR A 109 -21.13 -26.47 7.98
CA TYR A 109 -22.05 -26.15 9.08
C TYR A 109 -23.49 -26.63 8.85
N GLY A 110 -23.86 -26.97 7.61
CA GLY A 110 -25.14 -27.58 7.25
C GLY A 110 -26.25 -26.59 6.86
N PRO A 111 -27.48 -27.08 6.63
CA PRO A 111 -28.55 -26.34 5.94
C PRO A 111 -29.07 -25.10 6.67
N ASN A 112 -28.75 -24.92 7.95
CA ASN A 112 -29.17 -23.75 8.74
C ASN A 112 -28.15 -22.59 8.70
N ALA A 113 -27.12 -22.66 7.85
CA ALA A 113 -26.05 -21.66 7.80
C ALA A 113 -26.41 -20.37 7.02
N LEU A 114 -27.57 -20.30 6.33
CA LEU A 114 -27.87 -19.21 5.39
C LEU A 114 -27.70 -17.80 6.00
N GLU A 115 -28.33 -17.52 7.14
CA GLU A 115 -28.23 -16.21 7.80
C GLU A 115 -26.80 -15.91 8.27
N ALA A 116 -26.07 -16.93 8.72
CA ALA A 116 -24.66 -16.80 9.10
C ALA A 116 -23.79 -16.50 7.88
N THR A 117 -24.05 -17.13 6.74
CA THR A 117 -23.34 -16.90 5.48
C THR A 117 -23.61 -15.49 4.94
N ILE A 118 -24.85 -15.00 5.00
CA ILE A 118 -25.19 -13.62 4.60
C ILE A 118 -24.44 -12.63 5.49
N SER A 119 -24.53 -12.80 6.82
CA SER A 119 -23.84 -11.93 7.78
C SER A 119 -22.32 -11.91 7.56
N LEU A 120 -21.75 -13.07 7.22
CA LEU A 120 -20.33 -13.24 6.93
C LEU A 120 -19.92 -12.54 5.63
N ALA A 121 -20.70 -12.72 4.56
CA ALA A 121 -20.46 -12.04 3.29
C ALA A 121 -20.49 -10.52 3.46
N GLU A 122 -21.48 -9.99 4.18
CA GLU A 122 -21.55 -8.55 4.47
C GLU A 122 -20.36 -8.06 5.28
N ALA A 123 -19.91 -8.83 6.28
CA ALA A 123 -18.75 -8.48 7.09
C ALA A 123 -17.45 -8.43 6.25
N ILE A 124 -17.24 -9.40 5.36
CA ILE A 124 -16.07 -9.44 4.45
C ILE A 124 -16.12 -8.28 3.46
N LEU A 125 -17.29 -7.97 2.90
CA LEU A 125 -17.45 -6.83 1.99
C LEU A 125 -17.12 -5.51 2.68
N ARG A 126 -17.69 -5.27 3.87
CA ARG A 126 -17.39 -4.06 4.67
C ARG A 126 -15.91 -3.98 5.04
N TYR A 127 -15.33 -5.09 5.49
CA TYR A 127 -13.90 -5.17 5.83
C TYR A 127 -13.03 -4.85 4.62
N THR A 128 -13.30 -5.49 3.48
CA THR A 128 -12.54 -5.29 2.23
C THR A 128 -12.61 -3.83 1.77
N ASP A 129 -13.77 -3.19 1.87
CA ASP A 129 -13.95 -1.78 1.53
C ASP A 129 -13.13 -0.85 2.44
N GLN A 130 -13.19 -1.06 3.76
CA GLN A 130 -12.44 -0.30 4.76
C GLN A 130 -10.93 -0.41 4.52
N ILE A 131 -10.39 -1.63 4.39
CA ILE A 131 -8.95 -1.84 4.24
C ILE A 131 -8.44 -1.37 2.87
N SER A 132 -9.25 -1.52 1.80
CA SER A 132 -8.88 -1.07 0.45
C SER A 132 -8.82 0.45 0.35
N THR A 133 -9.74 1.14 1.04
CA THR A 133 -9.70 2.61 1.14
C THR A 133 -8.48 3.06 1.93
N ALA A 134 -8.24 2.47 3.11
CA ALA A 134 -7.11 2.84 3.96
C ALA A 134 -5.75 2.64 3.26
N VAL A 135 -5.56 1.50 2.57
CA VAL A 135 -4.31 1.24 1.84
C VAL A 135 -4.12 2.22 0.67
N ALA A 136 -5.18 2.54 -0.07
CA ALA A 136 -5.13 3.45 -1.21
C ALA A 136 -4.83 4.90 -0.78
N ASP A 137 -5.45 5.35 0.31
CA ASP A 137 -5.22 6.68 0.86
C ASP A 137 -3.79 6.82 1.38
N ALA A 138 -3.30 5.83 2.14
CA ALA A 138 -1.93 5.84 2.65
C ALA A 138 -0.90 5.79 1.51
N TYR A 139 -1.13 4.94 0.51
CA TYR A 139 -0.31 4.90 -0.71
C TYR A 139 -0.26 6.26 -1.39
N SER A 140 -1.43 6.87 -1.62
CA SER A 140 -1.52 8.17 -2.30
C SER A 140 -0.85 9.29 -1.52
N GLN A 141 -0.95 9.26 -0.19
CA GLN A 141 -0.28 10.22 0.69
C GLN A 141 1.24 10.06 0.63
N ALA A 142 1.74 8.82 0.71
CA ALA A 142 3.16 8.51 0.59
C ALA A 142 3.71 8.90 -0.79
N GLN A 143 3.02 8.57 -1.87
CA GLN A 143 3.42 8.96 -3.23
C GLN A 143 3.51 10.48 -3.38
N ARG A 144 2.53 11.23 -2.86
CA ARG A 144 2.58 12.70 -2.87
C ARG A 144 3.74 13.23 -2.01
N ALA A 145 4.06 12.59 -0.89
CA ALA A 145 5.19 12.98 -0.05
C ALA A 145 6.51 12.78 -0.79
N ILE A 146 6.71 11.62 -1.42
CA ILE A 146 7.88 11.30 -2.24
C ILE A 146 8.07 12.34 -3.35
N VAL A 147 7.00 12.66 -4.10
CA VAL A 147 7.07 13.67 -5.16
C VAL A 147 7.43 15.06 -4.61
N ARG A 148 6.83 15.46 -3.49
CA ARG A 148 7.14 16.77 -2.85
C ARG A 148 8.58 16.83 -2.37
N GLU A 149 9.10 15.76 -1.81
CA GLU A 149 10.49 15.66 -1.34
C GLU A 149 11.46 15.76 -2.52
N GLN A 150 11.21 15.03 -3.61
CA GLN A 150 12.01 15.10 -4.83
C GLN A 150 12.01 16.51 -5.44
N GLU A 151 10.85 17.16 -5.53
CA GLU A 151 10.74 18.55 -6.00
C GLU A 151 11.45 19.54 -5.08
N GLY A 152 11.37 19.34 -3.76
CA GLY A 152 12.10 20.14 -2.77
C GLY A 152 13.60 20.01 -2.91
N ALA A 153 14.11 18.77 -2.95
CA ALA A 153 15.52 18.46 -3.10
C ALA A 153 16.09 18.99 -4.43
N ARG A 154 15.30 18.97 -5.50
CA ARG A 154 15.65 19.54 -6.82
C ARG A 154 15.75 21.06 -6.76
N ARG A 155 14.81 21.74 -6.09
CA ARG A 155 14.83 23.21 -5.93
C ARG A 155 16.00 23.66 -5.08
N GLU A 156 16.28 22.95 -3.98
CA GLU A 156 17.44 23.20 -3.13
C GLU A 156 18.73 23.05 -3.93
N PHE A 157 18.87 21.97 -4.70
CA PHE A 157 20.01 21.77 -5.58
C PHE A 157 20.23 22.91 -6.58
N LEU A 158 19.16 23.40 -7.23
CA LEU A 158 19.26 24.54 -8.13
C LEU A 158 19.62 25.84 -7.40
N SER A 159 19.13 26.02 -6.17
CA SER A 159 19.50 27.15 -5.32
C SER A 159 21.00 27.10 -4.97
N ASP A 160 21.51 25.93 -4.59
CA ASP A 160 22.93 25.69 -4.30
C ASP A 160 23.80 26.00 -5.52
N LEU A 161 23.37 25.62 -6.74
CA LEU A 161 24.07 25.95 -7.98
C LEU A 161 24.09 27.46 -8.28
N LEU A 162 23.03 28.19 -7.95
CA LEU A 162 22.91 29.62 -8.24
C LEU A 162 23.63 30.50 -7.22
N TYR A 163 23.58 30.15 -5.94
CA TYR A 163 24.16 30.94 -4.85
C TYR A 163 25.56 30.46 -4.44
N GLY A 164 25.98 29.30 -4.93
CA GLY A 164 27.22 28.64 -4.56
C GLY A 164 26.97 27.53 -3.53
N SER A 165 27.72 26.43 -3.69
CA SER A 165 27.66 25.26 -2.81
C SER A 165 29.04 25.01 -2.19
N GLU A 166 29.07 24.54 -0.95
CA GLU A 166 30.28 24.02 -0.30
C GLU A 166 30.55 22.55 -0.65
N ALA A 167 29.63 21.90 -1.36
CA ALA A 167 29.78 20.51 -1.80
C ALA A 167 30.92 20.35 -2.81
N SER A 168 31.53 19.17 -2.84
CA SER A 168 32.58 18.88 -3.82
C SER A 168 32.01 18.87 -5.24
N PRO A 169 32.82 19.17 -6.27
CA PRO A 169 32.38 19.09 -7.67
C PRO A 169 31.82 17.71 -8.05
N GLU A 170 32.36 16.63 -7.48
CA GLU A 170 31.89 15.26 -7.72
C GLU A 170 30.47 15.05 -7.17
N ASP A 171 30.21 15.53 -5.94
CA ASP A 171 28.88 15.45 -5.32
C ASP A 171 27.84 16.26 -6.09
N VAL A 172 28.22 17.45 -6.57
CA VAL A 172 27.35 18.29 -7.40
C VAL A 172 26.98 17.58 -8.70
N LEU A 173 27.95 16.95 -9.39
CA LEU A 173 27.70 16.20 -10.63
C LEU A 173 26.84 14.96 -10.40
N ALA A 174 27.10 14.21 -9.32
CA ALA A 174 26.30 13.03 -8.96
C ALA A 174 24.83 13.42 -8.67
N ARG A 175 24.63 14.49 -7.90
CA ARG A 175 23.30 15.02 -7.58
C ARG A 175 22.60 15.58 -8.82
N ALA A 176 23.31 16.26 -9.70
CA ALA A 176 22.78 16.72 -10.98
C ALA A 176 22.25 15.56 -11.83
N HIS A 177 23.05 14.51 -11.99
CA HIS A 177 22.67 13.32 -12.74
C HIS A 177 21.45 12.62 -12.14
N SER A 178 21.34 12.57 -10.80
CA SER A 178 20.16 12.00 -10.12
C SER A 178 18.85 12.73 -10.45
N PHE A 179 18.91 14.03 -10.77
CA PHE A 179 17.77 14.84 -11.21
C PHE A 179 17.62 14.90 -12.74
N GLY A 180 18.46 14.17 -13.49
CA GLY A 180 18.45 14.16 -14.96
C GLY A 180 19.08 15.40 -15.60
N TYR A 181 19.92 16.14 -14.86
CA TYR A 181 20.69 17.25 -15.41
C TYR A 181 22.07 16.79 -15.89
N ASP A 182 22.41 17.14 -17.13
CA ASP A 182 23.76 17.00 -17.67
C ASP A 182 24.46 18.36 -17.61
N LEU A 183 25.28 18.59 -16.58
CA LEU A 183 25.97 19.87 -16.38
C LEU A 183 27.10 20.15 -17.38
N SER A 184 27.40 19.24 -18.31
CA SER A 184 28.31 19.52 -19.42
C SER A 184 27.66 20.39 -20.51
N LEU A 185 26.33 20.47 -20.52
CA LEU A 185 25.57 21.30 -21.44
C LEU A 185 25.57 22.77 -21.01
N SER A 186 25.26 23.66 -21.96
CA SER A 186 25.08 25.08 -21.67
C SER A 186 23.68 25.36 -21.12
N TYR A 187 23.60 25.99 -19.95
CA TYR A 187 22.35 26.39 -19.31
C TYR A 187 22.22 27.91 -19.29
N ILE A 188 20.99 28.41 -19.46
CA ILE A 188 20.64 29.83 -19.26
C ILE A 188 19.73 29.91 -18.03
N ALA A 189 20.15 30.67 -17.02
CA ALA A 189 19.30 31.00 -15.88
C ALA A 189 18.47 32.25 -16.20
N LEU A 190 17.15 32.15 -16.09
CA LEU A 190 16.23 33.27 -16.24
C LEU A 190 15.61 33.59 -14.88
N VAL A 191 15.69 34.85 -14.46
CA VAL A 191 15.09 35.35 -13.21
C VAL A 191 13.90 36.23 -13.58
N GLY A 192 12.70 35.82 -13.16
CA GLY A 192 11.48 36.61 -13.32
C GLY A 192 11.07 37.26 -12.00
N LEU A 193 10.82 38.57 -12.02
CA LEU A 193 10.16 39.26 -10.91
C LEU A 193 8.64 39.11 -11.07
N GLY A 194 7.99 38.43 -10.12
CA GLY A 194 6.53 38.40 -10.05
C GLY A 194 5.96 39.78 -9.68
N PRO A 195 4.67 40.06 -9.97
CA PRO A 195 4.07 41.33 -9.57
C PRO A 195 4.23 41.50 -8.05
N GLY A 196 4.86 42.61 -7.65
CA GLY A 196 5.01 42.95 -6.24
C GLY A 196 3.66 42.95 -5.54
N LYS A 197 3.66 42.70 -4.22
CA LYS A 197 2.43 42.67 -3.39
C LYS A 197 1.58 43.96 -3.47
N ASP A 198 2.07 45.02 -4.11
CA ASP A 198 1.38 46.28 -4.36
C ASP A 198 0.45 46.29 -5.59
N ALA A 199 0.36 45.18 -6.34
CA ALA A 199 -0.52 45.09 -7.53
C ALA A 199 -1.98 44.68 -7.22
N ARG A 200 -2.43 44.78 -5.96
CA ARG A 200 -3.87 44.82 -5.61
C ARG A 200 -4.27 46.28 -5.34
N LYS A 201 -4.58 47.02 -6.40
CA LYS A 201 -5.45 48.20 -6.35
C LYS A 201 -6.57 48.02 -7.36
#